data_AF-A0A6G1CY40-F1
#
_entry.id   AF-A0A6G1CY40-F1
#
_cell.length_a   1.000
_cell.length_b   1.000
_cell.length_c   1.000
_cell.angle_alpha   90.00
_cell.angle_beta   90.00
_cell.angle_gamma   90.00
#
_symmetry.space_group_name_H-M   'P 1'
#
loop_
_entity.id
_entity.type
_entity.pdbx_description
1 polymer ?
#
loop_
_entity_poly.entity_id
_entity_poly.type
_entity_poly.pdbx_seq_one_letter_code
_entity_poly.pdbx_strand_id
1 'polypeptide(L)'
;MAAIKVITTTFLLFLILYHKFFATGEEEQFIYAVFCGNNIIVNSMVVVTPNGLLHLTNGMAQSKGHAFHPMALHFHECGSNGKVVRSFSASFVFVIHPIAPGVSAQGLTFFVSPTNNLSSAFSNQFLGLLNKKNNGNTSNNIFAIKLDTVLNNNMLDINYNHVGIDINDLRSMDFYNVGYYDNKNGTFCNLILASFEPMQVWMDYNGESKINSVTLAPLHVTKPVWPLFTTTYDLSRVLRNQSYVGFSSSTSILDTHHYVVGWSFGMNQSAPLIDVNRLPELPHLGPKPQSKLLVIILPIATTTFILVIVSAIIVLRWWKMRYAELQED
;
A
#
# COMPACT_ATOMS: atom_id res chain seq x y z
N MET A 1 -59.68 -33.10 -10.99
CA MET A 1 -58.48 -33.71 -10.35
C MET A 1 -57.16 -33.25 -10.96
N ALA A 2 -57.05 -33.11 -12.30
CA ALA A 2 -55.81 -32.68 -12.97
C ALA A 2 -55.34 -31.25 -12.60
N ALA A 3 -56.26 -30.28 -12.49
CA ALA A 3 -55.90 -28.89 -12.17
C ALA A 3 -55.26 -28.72 -10.78
N ILE A 4 -55.71 -29.49 -9.78
CA ILE A 4 -55.16 -29.44 -8.41
C ILE A 4 -53.72 -30.00 -8.37
N LYS A 5 -53.42 -31.04 -9.17
CA LYS A 5 -52.06 -31.58 -9.33
C LYS A 5 -51.11 -30.57 -9.97
N VAL A 6 -51.56 -29.83 -10.98
CA VAL A 6 -50.71 -28.82 -11.66
C VAL A 6 -50.33 -27.70 -10.70
N ILE A 7 -51.29 -27.19 -9.91
CA ILE A 7 -51.06 -26.12 -8.92
C ILE A 7 -50.10 -26.57 -7.81
N THR A 8 -50.25 -27.80 -7.28
CA THR A 8 -49.32 -28.32 -6.26
C THR A 8 -47.91 -28.53 -6.82
N THR A 9 -47.78 -28.96 -8.08
CA THR A 9 -46.47 -29.14 -8.72
C THR A 9 -45.78 -27.81 -8.99
N THR A 10 -46.52 -26.77 -9.40
CA THR A 10 -45.97 -25.41 -9.59
C THR A 10 -45.57 -24.78 -8.27
N PHE A 11 -46.36 -24.97 -7.20
CA PHE A 11 -46.06 -24.45 -5.87
C PHE A 11 -44.83 -25.13 -5.24
N LEU A 12 -44.67 -26.46 -5.42
CA LEU A 12 -43.45 -27.17 -5.01
C LEU A 12 -42.22 -26.71 -5.81
N LEU A 13 -42.36 -26.49 -7.12
CA LEU A 13 -41.27 -25.93 -7.94
C LEU A 13 -40.87 -24.54 -7.45
N PHE A 14 -41.85 -23.69 -7.10
CA PHE A 14 -41.60 -22.36 -6.53
C PHE A 14 -40.90 -22.44 -5.16
N LEU A 15 -41.30 -23.39 -4.31
CA LEU A 15 -40.64 -23.62 -3.02
C LEU A 15 -39.22 -24.17 -3.17
N ILE A 16 -38.97 -25.05 -4.15
CA ILE A 16 -37.62 -25.55 -4.47
C ILE A 16 -36.76 -24.44 -5.09
N LEU A 17 -37.33 -23.56 -5.92
CA LEU A 17 -36.66 -22.35 -6.41
C LEU A 17 -36.37 -21.34 -5.29
N TYR A 18 -37.26 -21.20 -4.31
CA TYR A 18 -37.03 -20.38 -3.11
C TYR A 18 -36.02 -21.00 -2.14
N HIS A 19 -35.99 -22.33 -1.98
CA HIS A 19 -34.96 -23.04 -1.19
C HIS A 19 -33.60 -23.02 -1.89
N LYS A 20 -33.55 -23.01 -3.23
CA LYS A 20 -32.32 -22.74 -3.98
C LYS A 20 -31.83 -21.30 -3.84
N PHE A 21 -32.68 -20.38 -3.37
CA PHE A 21 -32.27 -19.02 -2.99
C PHE A 21 -31.79 -18.92 -1.53
N PHE A 22 -31.97 -19.98 -0.73
CA PHE A 22 -31.54 -20.05 0.67
C PHE A 22 -30.71 -21.32 0.93
N ALA A 23 -29.65 -21.53 0.13
CA ALA A 23 -28.53 -22.40 0.49
C ALA A 23 -27.37 -22.26 -0.50
N THR A 24 -26.60 -21.18 -0.39
CA THR A 24 -25.17 -21.12 -0.74
C THR A 24 -24.59 -19.99 0.10
N GLY A 25 -23.64 -20.28 1.00
CA GLY A 25 -22.90 -19.22 1.69
C GLY A 25 -22.32 -18.29 0.62
N GLU A 26 -22.52 -16.98 0.76
CA GLU A 26 -21.82 -16.03 -0.10
C GLU A 26 -20.33 -16.32 0.05
N GLU A 27 -19.70 -16.80 -1.03
CA GLU A 27 -18.24 -16.83 -1.10
C GLU A 27 -17.79 -15.37 -1.05
N GLU A 28 -17.42 -14.91 0.15
CA GLU A 28 -16.83 -13.60 0.41
C GLU A 28 -15.41 -13.57 -0.20
N GLN A 29 -15.37 -13.59 -1.53
CA GLN A 29 -14.18 -13.66 -2.36
C GLN A 29 -14.25 -12.59 -3.45
N PHE A 30 -13.14 -11.90 -3.71
CA PHE A 30 -13.06 -10.95 -4.81
C PHE A 30 -11.65 -10.87 -5.40
N ILE A 31 -11.59 -10.33 -6.62
CA ILE A 31 -10.35 -9.95 -7.30
C ILE A 31 -10.54 -8.65 -8.08
N TYR A 32 -9.62 -7.73 -7.87
CA TYR A 32 -9.45 -6.49 -8.60
C TYR A 32 -8.12 -6.56 -9.34
N ALA A 33 -8.16 -6.98 -10.61
CA ALA A 33 -7.01 -6.87 -11.51
C ALA A 33 -6.88 -5.46 -12.10
N VAL A 34 -8.00 -4.74 -12.21
CA VAL A 34 -8.11 -3.34 -12.66
C VAL A 34 -9.15 -2.67 -11.76
N PHE A 35 -8.88 -1.49 -11.24
CA PHE A 35 -9.80 -0.80 -10.32
C PHE A 35 -10.86 0.06 -11.03
N CYS A 36 -10.64 0.42 -12.30
CA CYS A 36 -11.61 1.19 -13.09
C CYS A 36 -12.90 0.39 -13.29
N GLY A 37 -14.06 1.04 -13.08
CA GLY A 37 -15.38 0.40 -13.21
C GLY A 37 -15.79 -0.51 -12.05
N ASN A 38 -14.92 -0.68 -11.04
CA ASN A 38 -15.26 -1.38 -9.80
C ASN A 38 -15.75 -0.40 -8.74
N ASN A 39 -16.71 -0.82 -7.92
CA ASN A 39 -17.31 -0.01 -6.85
C ASN A 39 -16.42 0.08 -5.60
N ILE A 40 -15.13 0.40 -5.76
CA ILE A 40 -14.22 0.63 -4.62
C ILE A 40 -14.63 1.94 -3.93
N ILE A 41 -14.73 1.91 -2.60
CA ILE A 41 -14.95 3.15 -1.83
C ILE A 41 -13.59 3.84 -1.70
N VAL A 42 -13.44 5.02 -2.29
CA VAL A 42 -12.24 5.85 -2.20
C VAL A 42 -12.53 7.11 -1.39
N ASN A 43 -11.67 7.42 -0.43
CA ASN A 43 -11.79 8.58 0.44
C ASN A 43 -10.50 9.41 0.43
N SER A 44 -10.61 10.67 0.85
CA SER A 44 -9.48 11.62 0.89
C SER A 44 -8.85 11.81 -0.51
N MET A 45 -7.54 11.62 -0.68
CA MET A 45 -6.87 11.81 -2.00
C MET A 45 -6.81 10.58 -2.89
N VAL A 46 -7.43 9.47 -2.50
CA VAL A 46 -7.34 8.26 -3.32
C VAL A 46 -8.06 8.48 -4.63
N VAL A 47 -7.37 8.18 -5.72
CA VAL A 47 -7.91 8.25 -7.08
C VAL A 47 -7.70 6.91 -7.77
N VAL A 48 -8.74 6.44 -8.46
CA VAL A 48 -8.57 5.37 -9.46
C VAL A 48 -8.06 6.02 -10.73
N THR A 49 -6.84 5.70 -11.13
CA THR A 49 -6.21 6.30 -12.31
C THR A 49 -6.93 5.86 -13.60
N PRO A 50 -6.77 6.59 -14.73
CA PRO A 50 -7.38 6.19 -16.00
C PRO A 50 -6.97 4.79 -16.50
N ASN A 51 -5.74 4.36 -16.20
CA ASN A 51 -5.27 2.99 -16.47
C ASN A 51 -5.71 1.97 -15.41
N GLY A 52 -6.47 2.38 -14.40
CA GLY A 52 -7.12 1.49 -13.44
C GLY A 52 -6.23 1.02 -12.29
N LEU A 53 -5.25 1.82 -11.88
CA LEU A 53 -4.50 1.66 -10.63
C LEU A 53 -5.22 2.38 -9.50
N LEU A 54 -5.02 1.90 -8.28
CA LEU A 54 -5.45 2.61 -7.08
C LEU A 54 -4.30 3.48 -6.58
N HIS A 55 -4.36 4.79 -6.86
CA HIS A 55 -3.36 5.76 -6.43
C HIS A 55 -3.71 6.24 -5.03
N LEU A 56 -3.05 5.69 -4.01
CA LEU A 56 -3.37 5.96 -2.61
C LEU A 56 -2.93 7.36 -2.17
N THR A 57 -1.75 7.82 -2.61
CA THR A 57 -1.20 9.14 -2.28
C THR A 57 -0.27 9.66 -3.39
N ASN A 58 -0.29 10.97 -3.63
CA ASN A 58 0.32 11.64 -4.80
C ASN A 58 1.47 12.60 -4.47
N GLY A 59 2.22 12.34 -3.41
CA GLY A 59 3.36 13.18 -3.00
C GLY A 59 2.99 14.54 -2.39
N MET A 60 1.69 14.93 -2.40
CA MET A 60 1.22 16.13 -1.70
C MET A 60 1.63 16.07 -0.23
N ALA A 61 2.04 17.20 0.35
CA ALA A 61 2.55 17.19 1.71
C ALA A 61 1.46 16.87 2.75
N GLN A 62 1.84 16.13 3.80
CA GLN A 62 1.03 15.88 5.01
C GLN A 62 -0.38 15.34 4.72
N SER A 63 -0.44 14.39 3.82
CA SER A 63 -1.66 13.97 3.16
C SER A 63 -1.95 12.48 3.47
N LYS A 64 -3.20 12.03 3.32
CA LYS A 64 -3.65 10.66 3.58
C LYS A 64 -4.68 10.17 2.56
N GLY A 65 -4.69 8.87 2.29
CA GLY A 65 -5.65 8.22 1.42
C GLY A 65 -6.19 6.93 2.02
N HIS A 66 -7.46 6.62 1.73
CA HIS A 66 -8.11 5.37 2.11
C HIS A 66 -8.89 4.77 0.94
N ALA A 67 -8.80 3.46 0.80
CA ALA A 67 -9.61 2.70 -0.12
C ALA A 67 -10.21 1.48 0.58
N PHE A 68 -11.46 1.14 0.29
CA PHE A 68 -12.16 0.02 0.91
C PHE A 68 -12.84 -0.85 -0.14
N HIS A 69 -12.90 -2.15 0.13
CA HIS A 69 -13.87 -3.02 -0.49
C HIS A 69 -15.28 -2.53 -0.08
N PRO A 70 -16.24 -2.39 -1.02
CA PRO A 70 -17.53 -1.75 -0.75
C PRO A 70 -18.39 -2.46 0.29
N MET A 71 -18.27 -3.78 0.41
CA MET A 71 -19.08 -4.59 1.31
C MET A 71 -18.30 -4.91 2.60
N ALA A 72 -18.98 -4.84 3.73
CA ALA A 72 -18.44 -5.41 4.96
C ALA A 72 -18.45 -6.94 4.86
N LEU A 73 -17.37 -7.56 5.32
CA LEU A 73 -17.19 -9.02 5.34
C LEU A 73 -17.46 -9.56 6.74
N HIS A 74 -17.90 -10.81 6.82
CA HIS A 74 -18.20 -11.49 8.08
C HIS A 74 -17.00 -12.30 8.55
N PHE A 75 -16.22 -11.74 9.48
CA PHE A 75 -15.01 -12.34 10.01
C PHE A 75 -15.24 -13.39 11.10
N HIS A 76 -16.41 -13.47 11.73
CA HIS A 76 -16.64 -14.45 12.81
C HIS A 76 -17.36 -15.68 12.29
N GLU A 77 -17.00 -16.85 12.80
CA GLU A 77 -17.71 -18.09 12.47
C GLU A 77 -19.14 -18.03 13.01
N CYS A 78 -20.10 -18.43 12.16
CA CYS A 78 -21.50 -18.50 12.54
C CYS A 78 -21.68 -19.48 13.71
N GLY A 79 -22.35 -19.05 14.79
CA GLY A 79 -22.55 -19.87 15.99
C GLY A 79 -21.38 -19.90 16.97
N SER A 80 -20.23 -19.25 16.67
CA SER A 80 -19.08 -19.19 17.59
C SER A 80 -19.26 -18.19 18.74
N ASN A 81 -20.34 -17.40 18.74
CA ASN A 81 -20.52 -16.24 19.65
C ASN A 81 -19.31 -15.28 19.65
N GLY A 82 -18.67 -15.13 18.49
CA GLY A 82 -17.50 -14.27 18.29
C GLY A 82 -16.20 -14.77 18.92
N LYS A 83 -16.15 -16.05 19.30
CA LYS A 83 -14.95 -16.68 19.86
C LYS A 83 -13.97 -17.15 18.81
N VAL A 84 -14.42 -17.36 17.57
CA VAL A 84 -13.60 -17.88 16.47
C VAL A 84 -13.74 -16.96 15.27
N VAL A 85 -12.60 -16.48 14.78
CA VAL A 85 -12.50 -15.74 13.53
C VAL A 85 -12.30 -16.74 12.40
N ARG A 86 -13.00 -16.54 11.29
CA ARG A 86 -12.87 -17.32 10.06
C ARG A 86 -11.45 -17.16 9.50
N SER A 87 -10.93 -18.23 8.91
CA SER A 87 -9.67 -18.13 8.16
C SER A 87 -9.86 -17.19 6.98
N PHE A 88 -8.85 -16.44 6.58
CA PHE A 88 -8.92 -15.61 5.38
C PHE A 88 -7.55 -15.46 4.74
N SER A 89 -7.57 -15.21 3.44
CA SER A 89 -6.39 -14.91 2.65
C SER A 89 -6.58 -13.59 1.93
N ALA A 90 -5.52 -12.79 1.86
CA ALA A 90 -5.46 -11.59 1.04
C ALA A 90 -4.18 -11.60 0.20
N SER A 91 -4.25 -11.08 -1.02
CA SER A 91 -3.06 -10.81 -1.83
C SER A 91 -3.19 -9.46 -2.51
N PHE A 92 -2.10 -8.70 -2.56
CA PHE A 92 -2.11 -7.44 -3.27
C PHE A 92 -0.75 -7.13 -3.86
N VAL A 93 -0.77 -6.45 -4.99
CA VAL A 93 0.41 -5.92 -5.68
C VAL A 93 0.48 -4.44 -5.42
N PHE A 94 1.62 -3.95 -4.96
CA PHE A 94 1.82 -2.54 -4.66
C PHE A 94 3.10 -2.01 -5.30
N VAL A 95 3.15 -0.68 -5.42
CA VAL A 95 4.36 0.06 -5.81
C VAL A 95 4.50 1.26 -4.89
N ILE A 96 5.68 1.40 -4.28
CA ILE A 96 6.08 2.66 -3.65
C ILE A 96 7.06 3.33 -4.59
N HIS A 97 6.68 4.52 -5.05
CA HIS A 97 7.42 5.32 -6.00
C HIS A 97 8.04 6.52 -5.27
N PRO A 98 9.29 6.41 -4.82
CA PRO A 98 9.95 7.43 -4.01
C PRO A 98 10.57 8.56 -4.83
N ILE A 99 11.10 9.59 -4.14
CA ILE A 99 11.93 10.64 -4.77
C ILE A 99 13.28 10.10 -5.25
N ALA A 100 13.83 9.10 -4.55
CA ALA A 100 15.03 8.35 -4.91
C ALA A 100 14.97 6.94 -4.30
N PRO A 101 15.68 5.92 -4.83
CA PRO A 101 15.64 4.58 -4.27
C PRO A 101 15.93 4.59 -2.75
N GLY A 102 15.03 4.02 -1.95
CA GLY A 102 15.14 3.99 -0.48
C GLY A 102 14.88 5.31 0.24
N VAL A 103 14.63 6.42 -0.47
CA VAL A 103 14.32 7.74 0.11
C VAL A 103 12.83 8.01 -0.04
N SER A 104 12.05 7.61 0.95
CA SER A 104 10.59 7.59 0.89
C SER A 104 9.97 8.03 2.20
N ALA A 105 8.76 8.58 2.14
CA ALA A 105 7.89 8.61 3.30
C ALA A 105 6.42 8.52 2.84
N GLN A 106 5.56 7.70 3.47
CA GLN A 106 5.79 6.91 4.69
C GLN A 106 5.68 5.42 4.48
N GLY A 107 4.75 4.98 3.63
CA GLY A 107 4.33 3.60 3.56
C GLY A 107 2.83 3.46 3.35
N LEU A 108 2.36 2.23 3.46
CA LEU A 108 0.95 1.89 3.33
C LEU A 108 0.59 0.72 4.24
N THR A 109 -0.70 0.58 4.53
CA THR A 109 -1.22 -0.56 5.29
C THR A 109 -2.33 -1.26 4.51
N PHE A 110 -2.39 -2.59 4.61
CA PHE A 110 -3.62 -3.33 4.41
C PHE A 110 -4.28 -3.51 5.78
N PHE A 111 -5.55 -3.17 5.93
CA PHE A 111 -6.23 -3.22 7.23
C PHE A 111 -7.58 -3.95 7.18
N VAL A 112 -8.00 -4.38 8.37
CA VAL A 112 -9.37 -4.76 8.71
C VAL A 112 -9.89 -3.77 9.75
N SER A 113 -11.05 -3.15 9.50
CA SER A 113 -11.63 -2.12 10.36
C SER A 113 -13.16 -2.26 10.46
N PRO A 114 -13.79 -2.03 11.63
CA PRO A 114 -15.25 -2.08 11.76
C PRO A 114 -15.96 -0.90 11.05
N THR A 115 -15.21 0.09 10.56
CA THR A 115 -15.73 1.29 9.91
C THR A 115 -14.96 1.61 8.63
N ASN A 116 -15.66 2.16 7.65
CA ASN A 116 -15.08 2.72 6.43
C ASN A 116 -14.79 4.24 6.54
N ASN A 117 -14.96 4.82 7.73
CA ASN A 117 -14.68 6.24 7.98
C ASN A 117 -13.40 6.42 8.81
N LEU A 118 -12.30 6.70 8.11
CA LEU A 118 -10.98 7.03 8.71
C LEU A 118 -10.64 8.52 8.56
N SER A 119 -11.64 9.40 8.44
CA SER A 119 -11.43 10.85 8.23
C SER A 119 -10.60 11.52 9.33
N SER A 120 -10.75 11.07 10.58
CA SER A 120 -10.04 11.58 11.76
C SER A 120 -8.59 11.10 11.88
N ALA A 121 -8.14 10.19 11.02
CA ALA A 121 -6.77 9.71 11.02
C ALA A 121 -5.80 10.82 10.60
N PHE A 122 -4.57 10.76 11.09
CA PHE A 122 -3.51 11.71 10.75
C PHE A 122 -2.62 11.15 9.63
N SER A 123 -1.97 12.07 8.91
CA SER A 123 -0.90 11.75 7.97
C SER A 123 0.41 11.47 8.74
N ASN A 124 1.53 11.44 8.02
CA ASN A 124 2.85 11.11 8.55
C ASN A 124 2.88 9.72 9.20
N GLN A 125 3.50 9.60 10.39
CA GLN A 125 3.71 8.35 11.11
C GLN A 125 2.44 7.59 11.46
N PHE A 126 1.27 8.21 11.27
CA PHE A 126 -0.01 7.58 11.54
C PHE A 126 -0.59 6.82 10.32
N LEU A 127 0.11 6.83 9.17
CA LEU A 127 -0.23 6.07 7.95
C LEU A 127 -1.66 6.25 7.42
N GLY A 128 -2.32 7.34 7.80
CA GLY A 128 -3.74 7.53 7.53
C GLY A 128 -4.63 6.52 8.26
N LEU A 129 -4.13 5.71 9.19
CA LEU A 129 -4.92 4.68 9.86
C LEU A 129 -5.46 5.16 11.22
N LEU A 130 -4.58 5.76 12.03
CA LEU A 130 -4.87 6.20 13.39
C LEU A 130 -4.55 7.69 13.57
N ASN A 131 -4.65 8.20 14.79
CA ASN A 131 -4.23 9.55 15.16
C ASN A 131 -3.62 9.56 16.57
N LYS A 132 -3.11 10.72 16.99
CA LYS A 132 -2.46 10.88 18.29
C LYS A 132 -3.36 10.49 19.48
N LYS A 133 -4.68 10.64 19.37
CA LYS A 133 -5.64 10.40 20.45
C LYS A 133 -6.02 8.92 20.56
N ASN A 134 -6.11 8.20 19.44
CA ASN A 134 -6.57 6.82 19.44
C ASN A 134 -5.48 5.78 19.17
N ASN A 135 -4.23 6.17 18.87
CA ASN A 135 -3.14 5.20 18.73
C ASN A 135 -2.93 4.40 20.03
N GLY A 136 -3.11 3.07 19.96
CA GLY A 136 -3.06 2.19 21.12
C GLY A 136 -4.41 1.98 21.84
N ASN A 137 -5.49 2.58 21.36
CA ASN A 137 -6.83 2.40 21.95
C ASN A 137 -7.47 1.10 21.46
N THR A 138 -7.70 0.15 22.37
CA THR A 138 -8.34 -1.14 22.06
C THR A 138 -9.75 -1.03 21.48
N SER A 139 -10.42 0.11 21.66
CA SER A 139 -11.73 0.39 21.07
C SER A 139 -11.67 0.67 19.56
N ASN A 140 -10.48 0.79 18.96
CA ASN A 140 -10.34 0.92 17.51
C ASN A 140 -10.84 -0.34 16.78
N ASN A 141 -10.57 -1.52 17.33
CA ASN A 141 -10.85 -2.82 16.72
C ASN A 141 -10.21 -2.96 15.32
N ILE A 142 -8.99 -2.43 15.16
CA ILE A 142 -8.25 -2.41 13.89
C ILE A 142 -7.09 -3.39 13.95
N PHE A 143 -6.95 -4.14 12.87
CA PHE A 143 -5.80 -4.97 12.57
C PHE A 143 -5.21 -4.52 11.24
N ALA A 144 -3.89 -4.43 11.13
CA ALA A 144 -3.25 -4.07 9.88
C ALA A 144 -1.90 -4.76 9.67
N ILE A 145 -1.55 -4.96 8.42
CA ILE A 145 -0.18 -5.23 7.98
C ILE A 145 0.38 -3.92 7.42
N LYS A 146 1.46 -3.46 8.04
CA LYS A 146 2.15 -2.22 7.71
C LYS A 146 3.35 -2.50 6.81
N LEU A 147 3.47 -1.75 5.73
CA LEU A 147 4.68 -1.63 4.91
C LEU A 147 5.25 -0.24 5.14
N ASP A 148 6.29 -0.13 5.98
CA ASP A 148 6.82 1.15 6.45
C ASP A 148 8.19 1.44 5.85
N THR A 149 8.36 2.67 5.35
CA THR A 149 9.59 3.15 4.74
C THR A 149 10.30 4.20 5.58
N VAL A 150 9.90 4.38 6.84
CA VAL A 150 10.46 5.40 7.74
C VAL A 150 10.82 4.77 9.09
N LEU A 151 11.97 5.19 9.63
CA LEU A 151 12.32 4.88 11.02
C LEU A 151 11.69 5.95 11.92
N ASN A 152 10.67 5.58 12.71
CA ASN A 152 10.08 6.45 13.71
C ASN A 152 10.24 5.88 15.14
N ASN A 153 11.07 6.53 15.94
CA ASN A 153 11.31 6.11 17.33
C ASN A 153 10.04 6.14 18.20
N ASN A 154 9.08 7.04 17.92
CA ASN A 154 7.82 7.07 18.67
C ASN A 154 6.91 5.89 18.33
N MET A 155 7.09 5.30 17.14
CA MET A 155 6.40 4.07 16.71
C MET A 155 7.21 2.81 17.03
N LEU A 156 8.39 2.95 17.65
CA LEU A 156 9.31 1.85 17.98
C LEU A 156 9.76 1.05 16.75
N ASP A 157 9.85 1.71 15.59
CA ASP A 157 10.27 1.06 14.36
C ASP A 157 11.72 0.56 14.45
N ILE A 158 11.97 -0.62 13.87
CA ILE A 158 13.30 -1.25 13.90
C ILE A 158 14.29 -0.63 12.91
N ASN A 159 13.79 -0.10 11.79
CA ASN A 159 14.55 0.53 10.71
C ASN A 159 13.59 1.26 9.74
N TYR A 160 14.14 1.84 8.67
CA TYR A 160 13.42 2.59 7.65
C TYR A 160 12.84 1.74 6.51
N ASN A 161 12.76 0.41 6.66
CA ASN A 161 12.30 -0.51 5.64
C ASN A 161 11.86 -1.84 6.27
N HIS A 162 10.65 -1.85 6.83
CA HIS A 162 10.14 -2.99 7.59
C HIS A 162 8.68 -3.31 7.26
N VAL A 163 8.31 -4.56 7.52
CA VAL A 163 6.90 -5.02 7.54
C VAL A 163 6.50 -5.24 8.99
N GLY A 164 5.32 -4.77 9.39
CA GLY A 164 4.82 -4.89 10.77
C GLY A 164 3.40 -5.41 10.86
N ILE A 165 3.07 -6.04 11.99
CA ILE A 165 1.68 -6.36 12.38
C ILE A 165 1.20 -5.34 13.41
N ASP A 166 0.18 -4.58 13.06
CA ASP A 166 -0.39 -3.53 13.90
C ASP A 166 -1.74 -3.96 14.47
N ILE A 167 -1.90 -3.81 15.79
CA ILE A 167 -3.12 -4.17 16.53
C ILE A 167 -3.57 -2.98 17.35
N ASN A 168 -4.53 -2.23 16.83
CA ASN A 168 -5.04 -0.98 17.41
C ASN A 168 -3.99 0.13 17.64
N ASP A 169 -2.73 -0.12 17.26
CA ASP A 169 -1.54 0.67 17.55
C ASP A 169 -0.56 0.49 16.39
N LEU A 170 0.05 1.59 15.93
CA LEU A 170 1.08 1.58 14.90
C LEU A 170 2.49 1.27 15.44
N ARG A 171 2.60 1.14 16.76
CA ARG A 171 3.70 0.40 17.40
C ARG A 171 3.41 -1.08 17.19
N SER A 172 4.02 -1.67 16.16
CA SER A 172 3.70 -3.03 15.77
C SER A 172 3.98 -4.03 16.89
N MET A 173 3.19 -5.10 16.90
CA MET A 173 3.40 -6.23 17.77
C MET A 173 4.68 -6.98 17.40
N ASP A 174 4.86 -7.19 16.10
CA ASP A 174 6.02 -7.83 15.50
C ASP A 174 6.46 -7.04 14.26
N PHE A 175 7.76 -7.06 13.96
CA PHE A 175 8.38 -6.36 12.85
C PHE A 175 9.44 -7.23 12.19
N TYR A 176 9.60 -7.10 10.88
CA TYR A 176 10.54 -7.89 10.10
C TYR A 176 11.21 -7.05 9.01
N ASN A 177 12.49 -7.31 8.77
CA ASN A 177 13.20 -6.75 7.63
C ASN A 177 12.51 -7.18 6.34
N VAL A 178 12.39 -6.28 5.37
CA VAL A 178 11.70 -6.59 4.11
C VAL A 178 12.59 -7.50 3.26
N GLY A 179 12.04 -8.63 2.84
CA GLY A 179 12.73 -9.59 1.99
C GLY A 179 11.86 -10.80 1.69
N TYR A 180 12.48 -11.82 1.11
CA TYR A 180 11.83 -13.09 0.79
C TYR A 180 12.83 -14.23 0.80
N TYR A 181 12.35 -15.47 0.96
CA TYR A 181 13.18 -16.66 0.82
C TYR A 181 13.09 -17.20 -0.61
N ASP A 182 14.24 -17.37 -1.28
CA ASP A 182 14.27 -17.99 -2.61
C ASP A 182 13.89 -19.47 -2.52
N ASN A 183 12.88 -19.89 -3.27
CA ASN A 183 12.37 -21.26 -3.30
C ASN A 183 13.40 -22.30 -3.77
N LYS A 184 14.45 -21.90 -4.51
CA LYS A 184 15.47 -22.81 -5.05
C LYS A 184 16.50 -23.22 -4.01
N ASN A 185 16.91 -22.28 -3.16
CA ASN A 185 18.05 -22.48 -2.24
C ASN A 185 17.76 -22.08 -0.78
N GLY A 186 16.57 -21.56 -0.48
CA GLY A 186 16.17 -21.13 0.86
C GLY A 186 16.90 -19.89 1.38
N THR A 187 17.62 -19.15 0.51
CA THR A 187 18.37 -17.96 0.92
C THR A 187 17.45 -16.77 1.11
N PHE A 188 17.66 -16.00 2.17
CA PHE A 188 16.94 -14.75 2.39
C PHE A 188 17.49 -13.64 1.47
N CYS A 189 16.63 -13.10 0.63
CA CYS A 189 16.90 -12.00 -0.30
C CYS A 189 16.28 -10.71 0.25
N ASN A 190 17.12 -9.76 0.66
CA ASN A 190 16.68 -8.44 1.12
C ASN A 190 16.01 -7.65 -0.01
N LEU A 191 14.99 -6.87 0.35
CA LEU A 191 14.26 -6.00 -0.57
C LEU A 191 14.14 -4.59 0.03
N ILE A 192 13.93 -3.61 -0.84
CA ILE A 192 13.63 -2.23 -0.45
C ILE A 192 12.20 -1.93 -0.93
N LEU A 193 11.28 -1.63 -0.02
CA LEU A 193 9.88 -1.34 -0.35
C LEU A 193 9.77 -0.16 -1.34
N ALA A 194 10.52 0.91 -1.05
CA ALA A 194 10.63 2.10 -1.87
C ALA A 194 11.69 1.95 -2.98
N SER A 195 11.45 1.04 -3.93
CA SER A 195 12.41 0.71 -4.99
C SER A 195 11.94 1.02 -6.40
N PHE A 196 10.77 1.64 -6.59
CA PHE A 196 10.07 1.79 -7.88
C PHE A 196 9.48 0.49 -8.44
N GLU A 197 9.94 -0.66 -7.96
CA GLU A 197 9.56 -1.97 -8.49
C GLU A 197 8.28 -2.50 -7.83
N PRO A 198 7.40 -3.16 -8.61
CA PRO A 198 6.23 -3.79 -8.04
C PRO A 198 6.58 -5.02 -7.21
N MET A 199 5.92 -5.13 -6.08
CA MET A 199 6.02 -6.27 -5.18
C MET A 199 4.63 -6.80 -4.87
N GLN A 200 4.56 -8.09 -4.57
CA GLN A 200 3.34 -8.77 -4.17
C GLN A 200 3.44 -9.22 -2.72
N VAL A 201 2.36 -9.00 -1.99
CA VAL A 201 2.16 -9.49 -0.64
C VAL A 201 1.08 -10.57 -0.68
N TRP A 202 1.29 -11.61 0.11
CA TRP A 202 0.29 -12.60 0.47
C TRP A 202 0.16 -12.65 1.97
N MET A 203 -1.07 -12.70 2.44
CA MET A 203 -1.41 -12.76 3.84
C MET A 203 -2.40 -13.89 4.04
N ASP A 204 -2.13 -14.74 5.00
CA ASP A 204 -2.97 -15.87 5.34
C ASP A 204 -3.19 -15.89 6.87
N TYR A 205 -4.44 -15.80 7.29
CA TYR A 205 -4.84 -16.02 8.69
C TYR A 205 -5.57 -17.36 8.80
N ASN A 206 -5.10 -18.21 9.69
CA ASN A 206 -5.79 -19.44 10.06
C ASN A 206 -6.56 -19.21 11.37
N GLY A 207 -7.89 -19.30 11.30
CA GLY A 207 -8.79 -19.07 12.42
C GLY A 207 -8.69 -20.07 13.56
N GLU A 208 -8.39 -21.33 13.24
CA GLU A 208 -8.29 -22.43 14.20
C GLU A 208 -6.97 -22.36 14.99
N SER A 209 -5.85 -22.24 14.27
CA SER A 209 -4.52 -22.17 14.88
C SER A 209 -4.12 -20.77 15.32
N LYS A 210 -4.88 -19.74 14.91
CA LYS A 210 -4.64 -18.31 15.20
C LYS A 210 -3.31 -17.82 14.63
N ILE A 211 -2.86 -18.42 13.54
CA ILE A 211 -1.58 -18.10 12.90
C ILE A 211 -1.83 -17.07 11.80
N ASN A 212 -1.09 -15.97 11.86
CA ASN A 212 -0.96 -14.99 10.79
C ASN A 212 0.34 -15.26 10.05
N SER A 213 0.28 -15.43 8.74
CA SER A 213 1.43 -15.66 7.88
C SER A 213 1.47 -14.57 6.82
N VAL A 214 2.63 -13.93 6.66
CA VAL A 214 2.85 -12.90 5.64
C VAL A 214 4.02 -13.31 4.78
N THR A 215 3.80 -13.28 3.46
CA THR A 215 4.81 -13.54 2.45
C THR A 215 4.91 -12.31 1.55
N LEU A 216 6.11 -11.95 1.14
CA LEU A 216 6.37 -10.82 0.25
C LEU A 216 7.40 -11.26 -0.79
N ALA A 217 7.29 -10.81 -2.04
CA ALA A 217 8.29 -11.03 -3.08
C ALA A 217 8.16 -9.99 -4.22
N PRO A 218 9.17 -9.82 -5.09
CA PRO A 218 9.01 -9.08 -6.34
C PRO A 218 7.91 -9.69 -7.22
N LEU A 219 7.21 -8.87 -8.02
CA LEU A 219 6.01 -9.27 -8.76
C LEU A 219 6.17 -10.52 -9.64
N HIS A 220 7.33 -10.71 -10.28
CA HIS A 220 7.60 -11.84 -11.18
C HIS A 220 8.22 -13.06 -10.49
N VAL A 221 8.29 -13.05 -9.16
CA VAL A 221 8.73 -14.18 -8.35
C VAL A 221 7.50 -14.93 -7.84
N THR A 222 7.45 -16.25 -8.09
CA THR A 222 6.40 -17.12 -7.54
C THR A 222 6.35 -17.03 -6.02
N LYS A 223 5.15 -17.04 -5.42
CA LYS A 223 4.95 -16.97 -3.96
C LYS A 223 5.98 -17.87 -3.24
N PRO A 224 6.85 -17.29 -2.39
CA PRO A 224 7.78 -18.05 -1.58
C PRO A 224 7.09 -19.12 -0.73
N VAL A 225 7.71 -20.29 -0.61
CA VAL A 225 7.23 -21.40 0.23
C VAL A 225 7.35 -21.03 1.70
N TRP A 226 8.43 -20.34 2.07
CA TRP A 226 8.61 -19.82 3.42
C TRP A 226 8.07 -18.39 3.50
N PRO A 227 7.16 -18.13 4.45
CA PRO A 227 6.69 -16.78 4.66
C PRO A 227 7.83 -15.90 5.16
N LEU A 228 7.68 -14.59 4.94
CA LEU A 228 8.57 -13.61 5.55
C LEU A 228 8.52 -13.73 7.08
N PHE A 229 7.32 -13.93 7.62
CA PHE A 229 7.11 -14.25 9.02
C PHE A 229 5.78 -14.94 9.31
N THR A 230 5.72 -15.55 10.48
CA THR A 230 4.49 -16.09 11.09
C THR A 230 4.35 -15.63 12.54
N THR A 231 3.17 -15.17 12.92
CA THR A 231 2.85 -14.75 14.28
C THR A 231 1.56 -15.40 14.75
N THR A 232 1.57 -15.96 15.96
CA THR A 232 0.37 -16.48 16.61
C THR A 232 -0.35 -15.36 17.36
N TYR A 233 -1.51 -14.94 16.85
CA TYR A 233 -2.35 -13.96 17.52
C TYR A 233 -3.84 -14.21 17.28
N ASP A 234 -4.61 -14.17 18.37
CA ASP A 234 -6.05 -14.40 18.34
C ASP A 234 -6.81 -13.15 17.88
N LEU A 235 -7.14 -13.09 16.58
CA LEU A 235 -7.85 -11.96 15.99
C LEU A 235 -9.30 -11.81 16.50
N SER A 236 -9.88 -12.81 17.19
CA SER A 236 -11.20 -12.68 17.82
C SER A 236 -11.22 -11.60 18.92
N ARG A 237 -10.05 -11.28 19.47
CA ARG A 237 -9.85 -10.24 20.48
C ARG A 237 -9.94 -8.82 19.93
N VAL A 238 -9.91 -8.67 18.60
CA VAL A 238 -9.77 -7.38 17.92
C VAL A 238 -10.85 -7.20 16.86
N LEU A 239 -11.03 -8.17 15.97
CA LEU A 239 -11.93 -8.03 14.83
C LEU A 239 -13.39 -8.10 15.26
N ARG A 240 -14.21 -7.21 14.70
CA ARG A 240 -15.66 -7.31 14.77
C ARG A 240 -16.18 -8.21 13.65
N ASN A 241 -17.31 -8.86 13.88
CA ASN A 241 -17.90 -9.77 12.90
C ASN A 241 -18.05 -9.07 11.54
N GLN A 242 -18.77 -7.96 11.47
CA GLN A 242 -18.82 -7.15 10.26
C GLN A 242 -17.69 -6.13 10.27
N SER A 243 -16.75 -6.29 9.34
CA SER A 243 -15.62 -5.38 9.16
C SER A 243 -15.29 -5.17 7.68
N TYR A 244 -14.73 -4.02 7.36
CA TYR A 244 -14.23 -3.67 6.03
C TYR A 244 -12.76 -4.02 5.92
N VAL A 245 -12.36 -4.44 4.72
CA VAL A 245 -10.96 -4.54 4.31
C VAL A 245 -10.60 -3.40 3.38
N GLY A 246 -9.36 -2.94 3.46
CA GLY A 246 -8.93 -1.80 2.67
C GLY A 246 -7.46 -1.47 2.80
N PHE A 247 -7.09 -0.34 2.21
CA PHE A 247 -5.75 0.22 2.26
C PHE A 247 -5.75 1.62 2.82
N SER A 248 -4.76 1.94 3.65
CA SER A 248 -4.45 3.30 4.06
C SER A 248 -3.03 3.65 3.67
N SER A 249 -2.77 4.91 3.35
CA SER A 249 -1.41 5.42 3.16
C SER A 249 -1.39 6.90 3.52
N SER A 250 -0.20 7.39 3.85
CA SER A 250 0.05 8.81 4.10
C SER A 250 1.36 9.27 3.47
N THR A 251 1.50 10.59 3.41
CA THR A 251 2.71 11.26 2.96
C THR A 251 3.24 12.21 4.03
N SER A 252 4.51 12.57 3.85
CA SER A 252 5.22 13.58 4.64
C SER A 252 5.49 14.82 3.81
N ILE A 253 6.62 15.46 4.05
CA ILE A 253 7.24 16.44 3.17
C ILE A 253 7.91 15.83 1.93
N LEU A 254 8.07 14.50 1.86
CA LEU A 254 8.71 13.83 0.71
C LEU A 254 7.70 13.53 -0.38
N ASP A 255 8.10 13.80 -1.62
CA ASP A 255 7.35 13.44 -2.82
C ASP A 255 7.45 11.93 -3.04
N THR A 256 6.49 11.20 -2.47
CA THR A 256 6.38 9.74 -2.58
C THR A 256 4.96 9.38 -2.95
N HIS A 257 4.83 8.51 -3.94
CA HIS A 257 3.55 8.00 -4.40
C HIS A 257 3.38 6.55 -4.00
N HIS A 258 2.17 6.18 -3.59
CA HIS A 258 1.84 4.81 -3.20
C HIS A 258 0.69 4.31 -4.09
N TYR A 259 0.89 3.14 -4.71
CA TYR A 259 -0.08 2.53 -5.61
C TYR A 259 -0.41 1.11 -5.15
N VAL A 260 -1.67 0.73 -5.32
CA VAL A 260 -2.08 -0.68 -5.39
C VAL A 260 -2.48 -0.97 -6.83
N VAL A 261 -1.92 -2.04 -7.38
CA VAL A 261 -2.01 -2.41 -8.79
C VAL A 261 -3.02 -3.53 -8.98
N GLY A 262 -3.07 -4.47 -8.03
CA GLY A 262 -4.05 -5.53 -7.98
C GLY A 262 -4.32 -5.96 -6.54
N TRP A 263 -5.51 -6.48 -6.28
CA TRP A 263 -5.93 -6.88 -4.93
C TRP A 263 -6.94 -8.02 -5.00
N SER A 264 -6.73 -9.08 -4.23
CA SER A 264 -7.65 -10.18 -4.08
C SER A 264 -7.81 -10.58 -2.61
N PHE A 265 -8.96 -11.17 -2.30
CA PHE A 265 -9.30 -11.63 -0.96
C PHE A 265 -10.17 -12.87 -1.05
N GLY A 266 -10.05 -13.78 -0.07
CA GLY A 266 -10.94 -14.92 0.11
C GLY A 266 -11.17 -15.21 1.58
N MET A 267 -12.43 -15.38 1.97
CA MET A 267 -12.83 -15.81 3.31
C MET A 267 -13.05 -17.33 3.34
N ASN A 268 -12.43 -18.02 4.30
CA ASN A 268 -12.38 -19.49 4.42
C ASN A 268 -11.84 -20.23 3.19
N GLN A 269 -11.20 -19.51 2.27
CA GLN A 269 -10.61 -20.03 1.06
C GLN A 269 -9.40 -19.16 0.66
N SER A 270 -8.55 -19.68 -0.21
CA SER A 270 -7.43 -18.90 -0.73
C SER A 270 -7.92 -17.69 -1.53
N ALA A 271 -7.16 -16.60 -1.44
CA ALA A 271 -7.38 -15.43 -2.28
C ALA A 271 -7.15 -15.82 -3.75
N PRO A 272 -8.01 -15.37 -4.70
CA PRO A 272 -7.80 -15.60 -6.13
C PRO A 272 -6.40 -15.17 -6.57
N LEU A 273 -5.79 -15.94 -7.46
CA LEU A 273 -4.48 -15.59 -8.02
C LEU A 273 -4.61 -14.36 -8.91
N ILE A 274 -3.73 -13.39 -8.68
CA ILE A 274 -3.61 -12.19 -9.51
C ILE A 274 -2.80 -12.57 -10.76
N ASP A 275 -3.44 -12.48 -11.93
CA ASP A 275 -2.75 -12.66 -13.21
C ASP A 275 -1.89 -11.44 -13.52
N VAL A 276 -0.58 -11.59 -13.28
CA VAL A 276 0.42 -10.54 -13.45
C VAL A 276 0.42 -9.96 -14.87
N ASN A 277 0.10 -10.76 -15.90
CA ASN A 277 0.11 -10.30 -17.29
C ASN A 277 -1.09 -9.40 -17.63
N ARG A 278 -2.09 -9.33 -16.75
CA ARG A 278 -3.30 -8.52 -16.91
C ARG A 278 -3.33 -7.28 -16.02
N LEU A 279 -2.27 -7.06 -15.24
CA LEU A 279 -2.15 -5.86 -14.42
C LEU A 279 -1.91 -4.64 -15.30
N PRO A 280 -2.46 -3.46 -14.93
CA PRO A 280 -2.19 -2.24 -15.64
C PRO A 280 -0.71 -1.89 -15.65
N GLU A 281 -0.27 -1.23 -16.71
CA GLU A 281 1.08 -0.68 -16.77
C GLU A 281 1.29 0.35 -15.66
N LEU A 282 2.45 0.26 -15.02
CA LEU A 282 2.85 1.22 -14.00
C LEU A 282 3.14 2.57 -14.63
N PRO A 283 2.78 3.69 -13.98
CA PRO A 283 3.13 5.00 -14.48
C PRO A 283 4.66 5.11 -14.51
N HIS A 284 5.20 5.49 -15.67
CA HIS A 284 6.61 5.85 -15.81
C HIS A 284 6.88 7.15 -15.04
N LEU A 285 7.10 7.04 -13.74
CA LEU A 285 7.43 8.15 -12.85
C LEU A 285 8.91 8.17 -12.47
N GLY A 286 9.74 7.32 -13.09
CA GLY A 286 11.18 7.29 -12.84
C GLY A 286 11.81 8.69 -12.96
N PRO A 287 12.96 8.92 -12.32
CA PRO A 287 13.62 10.22 -12.38
C PRO A 287 13.73 10.62 -13.84
N LYS A 288 13.11 11.75 -14.22
CA LYS A 288 13.26 12.29 -15.58
C LYS A 288 14.76 12.23 -15.87
N PRO A 289 15.19 11.63 -16.99
CA PRO A 289 16.61 11.63 -17.33
C PRO A 289 17.04 13.08 -17.27
N GLN A 290 17.89 13.44 -16.30
CA GLN A 290 18.45 14.77 -16.24
C GLN A 290 19.06 14.99 -17.62
N SER A 291 18.63 16.05 -18.32
CA SER A 291 19.12 16.24 -19.68
C SER A 291 20.64 16.28 -19.59
N LYS A 292 21.32 15.34 -20.25
CA LYS A 292 22.79 15.31 -20.28
C LYS A 292 23.35 16.66 -20.73
N LEU A 293 22.57 17.37 -21.55
CA LEU A 293 22.80 18.75 -21.96
C LEU A 293 22.85 19.74 -20.79
N LEU A 294 21.90 19.76 -19.85
CA LEU A 294 21.98 20.70 -18.71
C LEU A 294 23.18 20.43 -17.79
N VAL A 295 23.53 19.16 -17.57
CA VAL A 295 24.70 18.77 -16.77
C VAL A 295 26.02 19.21 -17.45
N ILE A 296 26.06 19.26 -18.79
CA ILE A 296 27.25 19.69 -19.55
C ILE A 296 27.26 21.21 -19.77
N ILE A 297 26.12 21.81 -20.11
CA ILE A 297 26.00 23.24 -20.45
C ILE A 297 26.19 24.10 -19.22
N LEU A 298 25.67 23.71 -18.06
CA LEU A 298 25.73 24.54 -16.85
C LEU A 298 27.17 24.80 -16.39
N PRO A 299 28.08 23.81 -16.28
CA PRO A 299 29.49 24.07 -16.02
C PRO A 299 30.14 24.98 -17.06
N ILE A 300 29.91 24.72 -18.36
CA ILE A 300 30.51 25.50 -19.45
C ILE A 300 30.05 26.96 -19.41
N ALA A 301 28.75 27.20 -19.22
CA ALA A 301 28.17 28.54 -19.08
C ALA A 301 28.72 29.27 -17.85
N THR A 302 28.86 28.56 -16.72
CA THR A 302 29.43 29.16 -15.50
C THR A 302 30.90 29.51 -15.69
N THR A 303 31.71 28.63 -16.29
CA THR A 303 33.14 28.89 -16.55
C THR A 303 33.36 30.03 -17.54
N THR A 304 32.58 30.08 -18.63
CA THR A 304 32.66 31.16 -19.62
C THR A 304 32.25 32.50 -19.02
N PHE A 305 31.19 32.54 -18.20
CA PHE A 305 30.77 33.75 -17.50
C PHE A 305 31.85 34.29 -16.55
N ILE A 306 32.50 33.41 -15.78
CA ILE A 306 33.62 33.80 -14.89
C ILE A 306 34.78 34.38 -15.70
N LEU A 307 35.16 33.76 -16.84
CA LEU A 307 36.23 34.25 -17.70
C LEU A 307 35.94 35.64 -18.28
N VAL A 308 34.69 35.91 -18.67
CA VAL A 308 34.27 37.23 -19.16
C VAL A 308 34.37 38.29 -18.07
N ILE A 309 33.97 37.97 -16.83
CA ILE A 309 34.10 38.90 -15.70
C ILE A 309 35.57 39.20 -15.41
N VAL A 310 36.41 38.17 -15.33
CA VAL A 310 37.85 38.33 -15.03
C VAL A 310 38.55 39.15 -16.11
N SER A 311 38.27 38.88 -17.38
CA SER A 311 38.83 39.65 -18.50
C SER A 311 38.36 41.11 -18.48
N ALA A 312 37.09 41.38 -18.20
CA ALA A 312 36.58 42.74 -18.04
C ALA A 312 37.28 43.50 -16.89
N ILE A 313 37.52 42.84 -15.75
CA ILE A 313 38.25 43.43 -14.62
C ILE A 313 39.70 43.76 -15.02
N ILE A 314 40.37 42.86 -15.73
CA ILE A 314 41.75 43.08 -16.21
C ILE A 314 41.79 44.27 -17.15
N VAL A 315 40.87 44.35 -18.12
CA VAL A 315 40.78 45.47 -19.07
C VAL A 315 40.52 46.78 -18.32
N LEU A 316 39.58 46.81 -17.37
CA LEU A 316 39.30 48.00 -16.58
C LEU A 316 40.50 48.45 -15.73
N ARG A 317 41.27 47.52 -15.14
CA ARG A 317 42.50 47.85 -14.42
C ARG A 317 43.57 48.38 -15.36
N TRP A 318 43.79 47.73 -16.51
CA TRP A 318 44.75 48.18 -17.51
C TRP A 318 44.41 49.58 -18.03
N TRP A 319 43.13 49.84 -18.30
CA TRP A 319 42.65 51.16 -18.70
C TRP A 319 42.91 52.20 -17.61
N LYS A 320 42.59 51.91 -16.35
CA LYS A 320 42.87 52.83 -15.23
C LYS A 320 44.35 53.15 -15.05
N MET A 321 45.25 52.17 -15.18
CA MET A 321 46.70 52.42 -15.07
C MET A 321 47.19 53.35 -16.19
N ARG A 322 46.75 53.11 -17.43
CA ARG A 322 47.15 53.90 -18.59
C ARG A 322 46.69 55.37 -18.54
N TYR A 323 45.57 55.64 -17.88
CA TYR A 323 45.08 57.03 -17.70
C TYR A 323 45.55 57.67 -16.39
N ALA A 324 46.08 56.91 -15.42
CA ALA A 324 46.75 57.47 -14.25
C ALA A 324 48.12 58.07 -14.61
N GLU A 325 48.83 57.47 -15.56
CA GLU A 325 50.10 57.99 -16.10
C GLU A 325 49.93 59.30 -16.90
N LEU A 326 48.71 59.67 -17.30
CA LEU A 326 48.42 60.91 -18.05
C LEU A 326 47.98 62.09 -17.16
N GLN A 327 47.89 61.89 -15.83
CA GLN A 327 47.52 62.94 -14.86
C GLN A 327 48.69 63.43 -14.00
N GLU A 328 49.90 62.89 -14.18
CA GLU A 328 51.11 63.29 -13.43
C GLU A 328 52.08 64.21 -14.22
N ASP A 329 51.69 64.68 -15.41
CA ASP A 329 52.40 65.72 -16.19
C ASP A 329 51.69 67.09 -16.13
#